data_AF-A0A5N5WQQ8-F1
#
_entry.id   AF-A0A5N5WQQ8-F1
#
_cell.length_a   1.000
_cell.length_b   1.000
_cell.length_c   1.000
_cell.angle_alpha   90.00
_cell.angle_beta   90.00
_cell.angle_gamma   90.00
#
_symmetry.space_group_name_H-M   'P 1'
#
loop_
_entity.id
_entity.type
_entity.pdbx_description
1 polymer ?
#
loop_
_entity_poly.entity_id
_entity_poly.type
_entity_poly.pdbx_seq_one_letter_code
_entity_poly.pdbx_strand_id
1 'polypeptide(L)'
;MNFILMKPLALLSTFSIGVMATPIVSYAGYYYDSCTRPSITATNIAAGYCANVENIPIKSLSAYVFSGACENGKSPVLNAYTEANCESGLFETLSVDSEKLCFEADTTIVSLGVECV
;
A
#
# COMPACT_ATOMS: atom_id res chain seq x y z
N MET A 1 -19.49 -17.17 61.54
CA MET A 1 -19.73 -16.09 60.55
C MET A 1 -18.62 -16.21 59.50
N ASN A 2 -18.99 -16.56 58.26
CA ASN A 2 -18.07 -16.99 57.20
C ASN A 2 -17.14 -15.85 56.75
N PHE A 3 -15.86 -16.16 56.57
CA PHE A 3 -14.91 -15.28 55.91
C PHE A 3 -15.27 -15.16 54.42
N ILE A 4 -15.52 -13.93 53.95
CA ILE A 4 -15.74 -13.63 52.54
C ILE A 4 -14.37 -13.62 51.86
N LEU A 5 -14.12 -14.63 51.02
CA LEU A 5 -12.91 -14.78 50.22
C LEU A 5 -12.95 -13.77 49.05
N MET A 6 -12.16 -12.69 49.11
CA MET A 6 -11.96 -11.80 47.97
C MET A 6 -11.16 -12.53 46.89
N LYS A 7 -11.79 -12.78 45.73
CA LYS A 7 -11.18 -13.40 44.56
C LYS A 7 -10.46 -12.32 43.74
N PRO A 8 -9.13 -12.39 43.52
CA PRO A 8 -8.44 -11.41 42.70
C PRO A 8 -8.77 -11.69 41.22
N LEU A 9 -9.44 -10.74 40.57
CA LEU A 9 -9.63 -10.74 39.13
C LEU A 9 -8.28 -10.35 38.50
N ALA A 10 -7.49 -11.35 38.09
CA ALA A 10 -6.28 -11.11 37.32
C ALA A 10 -6.67 -10.59 35.93
N LEU A 11 -6.53 -9.29 35.71
CA LEU A 11 -6.52 -8.70 34.37
C LEU A 11 -5.25 -9.14 33.65
N LEU A 12 -5.34 -10.21 32.87
CA LEU A 12 -4.34 -10.54 31.86
C LEU A 12 -4.47 -9.51 30.74
N SER A 13 -3.70 -8.43 30.81
CA SER A 13 -3.46 -7.55 29.68
C SER A 13 -2.64 -8.32 28.64
N THR A 14 -3.33 -9.01 27.73
CA THR A 14 -2.71 -9.67 26.58
C THR A 14 -2.18 -8.57 25.67
N PHE A 15 -0.93 -8.17 25.87
CA PHE A 15 -0.21 -7.32 24.93
C PHE A 15 0.17 -8.22 23.75
N SER A 16 -0.77 -8.40 22.83
CA SER A 16 -0.48 -9.03 21.55
C SER A 16 0.48 -8.12 20.82
N ILE A 17 1.77 -8.44 20.88
CA ILE A 17 2.77 -7.88 19.97
C ILE A 17 2.46 -8.49 18.61
N GLY A 18 1.47 -7.93 17.92
CA GLY A 18 1.19 -8.27 16.54
C GLY A 18 2.42 -7.86 15.74
N VAL A 19 3.13 -8.83 15.19
CA VAL A 19 4.04 -8.56 14.08
C VAL A 19 3.16 -8.02 12.96
N MET A 20 3.13 -6.69 12.82
CA MET A 20 2.36 -6.03 11.77
C MET A 20 3.02 -6.41 10.44
N ALA A 21 2.29 -7.12 9.58
CA ALA A 21 2.79 -7.45 8.26
C ALA A 21 2.85 -6.17 7.42
N THR A 22 4.01 -5.86 6.87
CA THR A 22 4.21 -4.71 5.97
C THR A 22 3.20 -4.80 4.81
N PRO A 23 2.45 -3.72 4.51
CA PRO A 23 1.46 -3.79 3.46
C PRO A 23 2.15 -3.98 2.11
N ILE A 24 1.56 -4.85 1.29
CA ILE A 24 1.95 -5.13 -0.08
C ILE A 24 0.85 -4.56 -0.97
N VAL A 25 1.20 -3.61 -1.82
CA VAL A 25 0.29 -3.01 -2.81
C VAL A 25 0.52 -3.71 -4.14
N SER A 26 -0.53 -4.37 -4.64
CA SER A 26 -0.58 -4.85 -6.02
C SER A 26 -0.90 -3.70 -6.94
N TYR A 27 -0.16 -3.59 -8.03
CA TYR A 27 -0.32 -2.58 -9.06
C TYR A 27 -0.41 -3.24 -10.44
N ALA A 28 -1.19 -2.63 -11.34
CA ALA A 28 -1.18 -2.93 -12.76
C ALA A 28 -1.33 -1.65 -13.60
N GLY A 29 -0.42 -1.43 -14.55
CA GLY A 29 -0.45 -0.33 -15.51
C GLY A 29 -1.09 -0.75 -16.84
N TYR A 30 -1.73 0.19 -17.53
CA TYR A 30 -2.49 -0.04 -18.77
C TYR A 30 -2.14 0.96 -19.88
N TYR A 31 -2.33 0.53 -21.14
CA TYR A 31 -2.13 1.37 -22.33
C TYR A 31 -3.22 2.41 -22.54
N TYR A 32 -4.43 2.12 -22.09
CA TYR A 32 -5.61 2.97 -22.28
C TYR A 32 -5.98 3.66 -20.99
N ASP A 33 -6.72 4.75 -21.14
CA ASP A 33 -7.41 5.38 -20.02
C ASP A 33 -8.43 4.37 -19.43
N SER A 34 -8.86 4.60 -18.18
CA SER A 34 -9.90 3.85 -17.45
C SER A 34 -9.54 2.46 -16.93
N CYS A 35 -8.26 2.14 -16.75
CA CYS A 35 -7.78 0.83 -16.23
C CYS A 35 -8.33 -0.37 -16.99
N THR A 36 -8.47 -0.22 -18.30
CA THR A 36 -9.04 -1.23 -19.19
C THR A 36 -7.94 -2.10 -19.81
N ARG A 37 -8.22 -3.39 -20.00
CA ARG A 37 -7.25 -4.35 -20.58
C ARG A 37 -6.85 -3.92 -22.00
N PRO A 38 -5.60 -4.20 -22.44
CA PRO A 38 -4.58 -5.00 -21.77
C PRO A 38 -3.72 -4.22 -20.77
N SER A 39 -3.37 -4.88 -19.67
CA SER A 39 -2.32 -4.41 -18.77
C SER A 39 -0.95 -4.65 -19.40
N ILE A 40 -0.04 -3.72 -19.20
CA ILE A 40 1.30 -3.70 -19.80
C ILE A 40 2.40 -4.04 -18.80
N THR A 41 2.11 -3.81 -17.52
CA THR A 41 3.00 -4.15 -16.41
C THR A 41 2.16 -4.39 -15.16
N ALA A 42 2.61 -5.29 -14.30
CA ALA A 42 2.01 -5.52 -13.00
C ALA A 42 3.09 -5.95 -12.01
N THR A 43 3.01 -5.46 -10.78
CA THR A 43 3.97 -5.80 -9.72
C THR A 43 3.35 -5.67 -8.35
N ASN A 44 4.04 -6.21 -7.34
CA ASN A 44 3.70 -6.08 -5.94
C ASN A 44 4.81 -5.29 -5.25
N ILE A 45 4.45 -4.25 -4.52
CA ILE A 45 5.40 -3.35 -3.87
C ILE A 45 5.09 -3.36 -2.38
N ALA A 46 6.07 -3.79 -1.58
CA ALA A 46 5.96 -3.72 -0.12
C ALA A 46 6.22 -2.28 0.35
N ALA A 47 5.61 -1.87 1.46
CA ALA A 47 5.92 -0.59 2.08
C ALA A 47 7.42 -0.45 2.39
N GLY A 48 7.97 0.72 2.08
CA GLY A 48 9.40 1.02 2.16
C GLY A 48 10.22 0.59 0.94
N TYR A 49 9.59 0.03 -0.10
CA TYR A 49 10.25 -0.36 -1.33
C TYR A 49 9.81 0.51 -2.51
N CYS A 50 10.72 0.61 -3.48
CA CYS A 50 10.49 1.21 -4.78
C CYS A 50 10.61 0.15 -5.87
N ALA A 51 9.73 0.21 -6.87
CA ALA A 51 9.81 -0.59 -8.08
C ALA A 51 9.85 0.31 -9.31
N ASN A 52 10.86 0.10 -10.17
CA ASN A 52 10.88 0.73 -11.48
C ASN A 52 9.87 0.03 -12.40
N VAL A 53 9.08 0.82 -13.12
CA VAL A 53 8.24 0.37 -14.23
C VAL A 53 9.02 0.51 -15.54
N GLU A 54 8.68 -0.26 -16.57
CA GLU A 54 9.51 -0.49 -17.77
C GLU A 54 9.72 0.73 -18.71
N ASN A 55 9.68 1.97 -18.22
CA ASN A 55 9.84 3.20 -18.99
C ASN A 55 8.91 3.27 -20.23
N ILE A 56 7.74 2.66 -20.09
CA ILE A 56 6.65 2.71 -21.06
C ILE A 56 5.59 3.68 -20.55
N PRO A 57 4.99 4.51 -21.43
CA PRO A 57 3.94 5.42 -21.01
C PRO A 57 2.72 4.62 -20.53
N ILE A 58 2.36 4.83 -19.26
CA ILE A 58 1.18 4.27 -18.62
C ILE A 58 0.10 5.35 -18.65
N LYS A 59 -1.06 5.04 -19.23
CA LYS A 59 -2.19 5.98 -19.32
C LYS A 59 -3.11 5.92 -18.11
N SER A 60 -3.26 4.73 -17.56
CA SER A 60 -3.97 4.51 -16.32
C SER A 60 -3.35 3.37 -15.54
N LEU A 61 -3.60 3.35 -14.24
CA LEU A 61 -3.15 2.29 -13.36
C LEU A 61 -4.21 1.90 -12.34
N SER A 62 -4.23 0.62 -12.01
CA SER A 62 -5.00 0.12 -10.88
C SER A 62 -4.08 -0.28 -9.74
N ALA A 63 -4.45 0.06 -8.51
CA ALA A 63 -3.72 -0.31 -7.30
C ALA A 63 -4.67 -0.72 -6.18
N TYR A 64 -4.21 -1.65 -5.33
CA TYR A 64 -4.89 -2.06 -4.10
C TYR A 64 -3.92 -2.75 -3.14
N VAL A 65 -4.23 -2.70 -1.85
CA VAL A 65 -3.54 -3.46 -0.81
C VAL A 65 -3.91 -4.94 -0.97
N PHE A 66 -2.94 -5.73 -1.41
CA PHE A 66 -3.08 -7.17 -1.57
C PHE A 66 -3.07 -7.89 -0.21
N SER A 67 -2.18 -7.46 0.68
CA SER A 67 -2.02 -8.05 2.01
C SER A 67 -1.30 -7.10 2.96
N GLY A 68 -1.42 -7.35 4.26
CA GLY A 68 -0.74 -6.56 5.29
C GLY A 68 -1.44 -5.24 5.59
N ALA A 69 -0.91 -4.49 6.55
CA ALA A 69 -1.47 -3.22 7.00
C ALA A 69 -0.37 -2.35 7.59
N CYS A 70 -0.54 -1.03 7.49
CA CYS A 70 0.32 -0.10 8.21
C CYS A 70 0.10 -0.18 9.73
N GLU A 71 1.06 0.34 10.50
CA GLU A 71 0.90 0.53 11.94
C GLU A 71 -0.32 1.40 12.28
N ASN A 72 -0.82 1.25 13.51
CA ASN A 72 -2.01 1.97 13.97
C ASN A 72 -1.90 3.49 13.72
N GLY A 73 -2.92 4.05 13.07
CA GLY A 73 -2.99 5.48 12.75
C GLY A 73 -2.33 5.89 11.44
N LYS A 74 -1.72 4.95 10.71
CA LYS A 74 -1.15 5.19 9.37
C LYS A 74 -1.95 4.47 8.29
N SER A 75 -1.90 5.01 7.07
CA SER A 75 -2.52 4.42 5.89
C SER A 75 -1.49 4.16 4.79
N PRO A 76 -1.64 3.08 4.00
CA PRO A 76 -0.75 2.84 2.88
C PRO A 76 -1.07 3.82 1.74
N VAL A 77 -0.01 4.36 1.16
CA VAL A 77 -0.09 5.20 -0.05
C VAL A 77 0.83 4.65 -1.12
N LEU A 78 0.41 4.79 -2.38
CA LEU A 78 1.23 4.51 -3.55
C LEU A 78 1.71 5.84 -4.14
N ASN A 79 3.01 6.07 -4.09
CA ASN A 79 3.67 7.22 -4.69
C ASN A 79 4.10 6.88 -6.12
N ALA A 80 3.71 7.72 -7.08
CA ALA A 80 4.07 7.60 -8.48
C ALA A 80 5.13 8.65 -8.85
N TYR A 81 6.18 8.22 -9.56
CA TYR A 81 7.33 9.06 -9.90
C TYR A 81 7.61 9.05 -11.40
N THR A 82 8.04 10.18 -11.93
CA THR A 82 8.50 10.34 -13.33
C THR A 82 9.99 10.08 -13.51
N GLU A 83 10.72 9.79 -12.43
CA GLU A 83 12.13 9.41 -12.43
C GLU A 83 12.30 8.03 -11.80
N ALA A 84 13.46 7.41 -11.98
CA ALA A 84 13.74 6.08 -11.45
C ALA A 84 14.05 6.10 -9.94
N ASN A 85 13.88 4.95 -9.30
CA ASN A 85 14.29 4.67 -7.91
C ASN A 85 13.58 5.47 -6.82
N CYS A 86 12.49 6.18 -7.14
CA CYS A 86 11.65 6.91 -6.18
C CYS A 86 12.41 7.97 -5.35
N GLU A 87 13.53 8.51 -5.86
CA GLU A 87 14.33 9.53 -5.16
C GLU A 87 13.85 10.96 -5.44
N SER A 88 13.31 11.19 -6.64
CA SER A 88 12.88 12.50 -7.14
C SER A 88 11.78 12.33 -8.19
N GLY A 89 11.21 13.46 -8.65
CA GLY A 89 10.16 13.44 -9.65
C GLY A 89 8.83 12.87 -9.16
N LEU A 90 8.48 13.07 -7.87
CA LEU A 90 7.16 12.70 -7.35
C LEU A 90 6.07 13.39 -8.18
N PHE A 91 5.22 12.60 -8.81
CA PHE A 91 4.11 13.05 -9.62
C PHE A 91 2.83 13.13 -8.80
N GLU A 92 2.49 12.04 -8.11
CA GLU A 92 1.25 11.92 -7.36
C GLU A 92 1.37 10.90 -6.22
N THR A 93 0.61 11.13 -5.16
CA THR A 93 0.44 10.21 -4.03
C THR A 93 -1.01 9.75 -4.00
N LEU A 94 -1.20 8.43 -4.10
CA LEU A 94 -2.51 7.79 -4.19
C LEU A 94 -2.80 7.05 -2.89
N SER A 95 -3.88 7.41 -2.20
CA SER A 95 -4.39 6.59 -1.09
C SER A 95 -4.88 5.26 -1.65
N VAL A 96 -4.40 4.15 -1.07
CA VAL A 96 -4.80 2.80 -1.47
C VAL A 96 -5.37 2.06 -0.28
N ASP A 97 -6.37 1.23 -0.54
CA ASP A 97 -6.96 0.34 0.45
C ASP A 97 -7.16 -1.05 -0.17
N SER A 98 -7.95 -1.91 0.46
CA SER A 98 -8.22 -3.26 -0.06
C SER A 98 -9.05 -3.28 -1.33
N GLU A 99 -9.75 -2.19 -1.66
CA GLU A 99 -10.52 -2.06 -2.89
C GLU A 99 -9.60 -1.67 -4.05
N LYS A 100 -9.91 -2.21 -5.23
CA LYS A 100 -9.17 -1.86 -6.44
C LYS A 100 -9.57 -0.49 -6.92
N LEU A 101 -8.65 0.45 -6.82
CA LEU A 101 -8.80 1.80 -7.31
C LEU A 101 -8.19 1.93 -8.70
N CYS A 102 -8.76 2.82 -9.51
CA CYS A 102 -8.29 3.16 -10.84
C CYS A 102 -7.89 4.64 -10.88
N PHE A 103 -6.72 4.93 -11.44
CA PHE A 103 -6.16 6.26 -11.52
C PHE A 103 -5.63 6.52 -12.92
N GLU A 104 -5.93 7.69 -13.45
CA GLU A 104 -5.43 8.16 -14.74
C GLU A 104 -4.11 8.90 -14.55
N ALA A 105 -3.14 8.64 -15.41
CA ALA A 105 -1.86 9.32 -15.42
C ALA A 105 -1.59 9.86 -16.83
N ASP A 106 -1.67 11.17 -17.03
CA ASP A 106 -1.31 11.81 -18.30
C ASP A 106 0.20 12.14 -18.35
N THR A 107 1.04 11.17 -17.97
CA THR A 107 2.50 11.29 -17.93
C THR A 107 3.19 9.93 -18.05
N THR A 108 4.53 9.92 -18.16
CA THR A 108 5.31 8.67 -18.10
C THR A 108 5.73 8.40 -16.66
N ILE A 109 5.10 7.41 -16.03
CA ILE A 109 5.53 6.91 -14.72
C ILE A 109 6.72 5.97 -14.92
N VAL A 110 7.78 6.20 -14.17
CA VAL A 110 9.06 5.48 -14.25
C VAL A 110 9.31 4.65 -13.00
N SER A 111 8.82 5.07 -11.83
CA SER A 111 8.84 4.23 -10.63
C SER A 111 7.64 4.43 -9.73
N LEU A 112 7.40 3.44 -8.89
CA LEU A 112 6.31 3.39 -7.92
C LEU A 112 6.88 3.01 -6.55
N GLY A 113 6.52 3.75 -5.52
CA GLY A 113 6.94 3.50 -4.14
C GLY A 113 5.73 3.33 -3.24
N VAL A 114 5.84 2.50 -2.21
CA VAL A 114 4.77 2.38 -1.20
C VAL A 114 5.27 2.86 0.14
N GLU A 115 4.47 3.68 0.80
CA GLU A 115 4.76 4.19 2.14
C GLU A 115 3.56 4.07 3.06
N CYS A 116 3.82 4.08 4.36
CA CYS A 116 2.80 4.19 5.40
C CYS A 116 2.91 5.58 6.02
N VAL A 117 1.88 6.41 5.81
CA VAL A 117 1.82 7.80 6.26
C VAL A 117 0.71 8.03 7.27
#